data_AF-A0A5E4D066-F1
#
_entry.id   AF-A0A5E4D066-F1
#
_cell.length_a   1.000
_cell.length_b   1.000
_cell.length_c   1.000
_cell.angle_alpha   90.00
_cell.angle_beta   90.00
_cell.angle_gamma   90.00
#
_symmetry.space_group_name_H-M   'P 1'
#
loop_
_entity.id
_entity.type
_entity.pdbx_description
1 polymer ?
#
loop_
_entity_poly.entity_id
_entity_poly.type
_entity_poly.pdbx_seq_one_letter_code
_entity_poly.pdbx_strand_id
1 'polypeptide(L)'
;MDESGLSLLLAKEQAQAWKEIRLRKTTWLRSEILQRVIQELLVDYYVKTQDTNLTSEDKKFHETLEQRLLVTELTHLLGPSQEKEIPPLLGLEKADLLELMPPSEDFVQMKARLQLEVEEQLKRKCFTLLCYHDPNSDADSETLKAAKVWKLAEVLVGEKQQCQDAKNQQKEQLVLLEKKSATYSQVLLRCLALLQRLLQEHRLKTQSELDRINAQYLEIKCSAMILKLRMEELKILSDTYTAEKVEVHRLIRDRLEGAIRLQEQDMEKSRQVLNTYEVLGEEFDRLVKEYTQLKQATENKRWALQEFNKAYH
;
A
#
# COMPACT_ATOMS: atom_id res chain seq x y z
N MET A 1 -13.85 10.63 -34.18
CA MET A 1 -12.63 10.46 -33.39
C MET A 1 -12.06 9.13 -33.85
N ASP A 2 -10.86 9.11 -34.43
CA ASP A 2 -10.20 7.84 -34.78
C ASP A 2 -9.66 7.17 -33.51
N GLU A 3 -9.21 5.91 -33.61
CA GLU A 3 -8.66 5.09 -32.50
C GLU A 3 -7.50 5.77 -31.72
N SER A 4 -6.93 6.85 -32.26
CA SER A 4 -5.89 7.69 -31.67
C SER A 4 -6.40 8.95 -30.95
N GLY A 5 -7.71 9.17 -30.89
CA GLY A 5 -8.32 10.34 -30.22
C GLY A 5 -8.20 11.67 -30.98
N LEU A 6 -7.71 11.65 -32.23
CA LEU A 6 -7.58 12.84 -33.08
C LEU A 6 -8.86 13.11 -33.89
N SER A 7 -9.12 14.38 -34.19
CA SER A 7 -10.14 14.76 -35.17
C SER A 7 -9.72 14.30 -36.58
N LEU A 8 -10.67 13.82 -37.39
CA LEU A 8 -10.40 13.29 -38.74
C LEU A 8 -9.69 14.31 -39.65
N LEU A 9 -9.90 15.61 -39.41
CA LEU A 9 -9.22 16.69 -40.14
C LEU A 9 -7.74 16.79 -39.73
N LEU A 10 -7.46 16.76 -38.43
CA LEU A 10 -6.10 16.83 -37.90
C LEU A 10 -5.27 15.60 -38.28
N ALA A 11 -5.89 14.41 -38.32
CA ALA A 11 -5.23 13.19 -38.79
C ALA A 11 -4.83 13.28 -40.28
N LYS A 12 -5.69 13.89 -41.11
CA LYS A 12 -5.40 14.14 -42.54
C LYS A 12 -4.29 15.17 -42.72
N GLU A 13 -4.33 16.28 -41.98
CA GLU A 13 -3.29 17.32 -42.00
C GLU A 13 -1.94 16.75 -41.54
N GLN A 14 -1.93 15.95 -40.48
CA GLN A 14 -0.72 15.29 -39.99
C GLN A 14 -0.15 14.33 -41.05
N ALA A 15 -1.00 13.53 -41.70
CA ALA A 15 -0.56 12.64 -42.79
C ALA A 15 0.02 13.41 -43.98
N GLN A 16 -0.55 14.57 -44.32
CA GLN A 16 -0.05 15.46 -45.37
C GLN A 16 1.31 16.06 -44.99
N ALA A 17 1.45 16.60 -43.78
CA ALA A 17 2.71 17.13 -43.26
C ALA A 17 3.80 16.04 -43.25
N TRP A 18 3.48 14.81 -42.84
CA TRP A 18 4.43 13.68 -42.91
C TRP A 18 4.84 13.29 -44.33
N LYS A 19 3.95 13.46 -45.32
CA LYS A 19 4.30 13.25 -46.73
C LYS A 19 5.24 14.34 -47.21
N GLU A 20 4.98 15.60 -46.85
CA GLU A 20 5.82 16.73 -47.23
C GLU A 20 7.21 16.64 -46.57
N ILE A 21 7.29 16.30 -45.29
CA ILE A 21 8.57 16.09 -44.58
C ILE A 21 9.35 14.95 -45.24
N ARG A 22 8.68 13.84 -45.61
CA ARG A 22 9.34 12.74 -46.32
C ARG A 22 9.89 13.19 -47.67
N LEU A 23 9.14 13.99 -48.43
CA LEU A 23 9.60 14.54 -49.71
C LEU A 23 10.80 15.48 -49.52
N ARG A 24 10.73 16.43 -48.58
CA ARG A 24 11.84 17.34 -48.29
C ARG A 24 13.09 16.59 -47.82
N LYS A 25 12.91 15.54 -47.03
CA LYS A 25 13.99 14.67 -46.57
C LYS A 25 14.62 13.90 -47.74
N THR A 26 13.83 13.34 -48.66
CA THR A 26 14.39 12.63 -49.82
C THR A 26 15.10 13.58 -50.78
N THR A 27 14.58 14.79 -51.00
CA THR A 27 15.27 15.80 -51.81
C THR A 27 16.58 16.24 -51.18
N TRP A 28 16.60 16.48 -49.85
CA TRP A 28 17.81 16.85 -49.13
C TRP A 28 18.84 15.72 -49.10
N LEU A 29 18.42 14.47 -48.87
CA LEU A 29 19.32 13.32 -48.91
C LEU A 29 19.93 13.13 -50.30
N ARG A 30 19.17 13.37 -51.37
CA ARG A 30 19.70 13.30 -52.74
C ARG A 30 20.80 14.34 -52.97
N SER A 31 20.58 15.60 -52.56
CA SER A 31 21.60 16.64 -52.69
C SER A 31 22.82 16.36 -51.83
N GLU A 32 22.62 15.90 -50.59
CA GLU A 32 23.70 15.58 -49.65
C GLU A 32 24.57 14.42 -50.15
N ILE A 33 23.95 13.35 -50.68
CA ILE A 33 24.69 12.21 -51.24
C ILE A 33 25.54 12.67 -52.43
N LEU A 34 24.97 13.47 -53.34
CA LEU A 34 25.71 13.99 -54.49
C LEU A 34 26.89 14.85 -54.06
N GLN A 35 26.69 15.75 -53.09
CA GLN A 35 27.76 16.60 -52.57
C GLN A 35 28.87 15.78 -51.91
N ARG A 36 28.53 14.77 -51.09
CA ARG A 36 29.52 13.89 -50.47
C ARG A 36 30.31 13.08 -51.48
N VAL A 37 29.66 12.52 -52.50
CA VAL A 37 30.36 11.76 -53.55
C VAL A 37 31.33 12.67 -54.32
N ILE A 38 30.95 13.91 -54.60
CA ILE A 38 31.85 14.87 -55.26
C ILE A 38 33.05 15.21 -54.35
N GLN A 39 32.84 15.40 -53.05
CA GLN A 39 33.93 15.65 -52.09
C GLN A 39 34.86 14.44 -51.94
N GLU A 40 34.32 13.23 -51.85
CA GLU A 40 35.10 11.99 -51.82
C GLU A 40 35.92 11.81 -53.11
N LEU A 41 35.34 12.13 -54.27
CA LEU A 41 36.08 12.12 -55.54
C LEU A 41 37.26 13.08 -55.51
N LEU A 42 37.08 14.32 -55.03
CA LEU A 42 38.18 15.26 -54.87
C LEU A 42 39.28 14.68 -53.96
N VAL A 43 38.92 14.09 -52.82
CA VAL A 43 39.88 13.47 -51.89
C VAL A 43 40.61 12.31 -52.57
N ASP A 44 39.92 11.45 -53.32
CA ASP A 44 40.53 10.35 -54.05
C ASP A 44 41.51 10.83 -55.12
N TYR A 45 41.21 11.93 -55.82
CA TYR A 45 42.12 12.56 -56.78
C TYR A 45 43.32 13.23 -56.07
N TYR A 46 43.12 13.83 -54.90
CA TYR A 46 44.20 14.35 -54.05
C TYR A 46 45.15 13.25 -53.56
N VAL A 47 44.65 12.06 -53.23
CA VAL A 47 45.49 10.92 -52.88
C VAL A 47 46.25 10.41 -54.12
N LYS A 48 45.55 10.25 -55.25
CA LYS A 48 46.17 9.77 -56.50
C LYS A 48 47.24 10.72 -57.05
N THR A 49 47.11 12.03 -56.82
CA THR A 49 48.10 13.05 -57.23
C THR A 49 49.42 12.94 -56.49
N GLN A 50 49.41 12.38 -55.28
CA GLN A 50 50.63 12.05 -54.54
C GLN A 50 51.30 10.77 -55.07
N ASP A 51 50.54 9.85 -55.66
CA ASP A 51 51.00 8.53 -56.12
C ASP A 51 51.50 8.48 -57.59
N THR A 52 51.84 9.61 -58.22
CA THR A 52 52.42 9.72 -59.59
C THR A 52 51.59 9.22 -60.79
N ASN A 53 50.40 8.64 -60.59
CA ASN A 53 49.63 7.94 -61.65
C ASN A 53 48.62 8.80 -62.46
N LEU A 54 48.70 10.14 -62.48
CA LEU A 54 47.72 10.95 -63.25
C LEU A 54 48.17 11.31 -64.65
N THR A 55 47.26 11.11 -65.60
CA THR A 55 47.34 11.73 -66.93
C THR A 55 47.16 13.25 -66.84
N SER A 56 47.68 13.99 -67.83
CA SER A 56 47.51 15.44 -67.93
C SER A 56 46.04 15.88 -67.97
N GLU A 57 45.17 15.02 -68.51
CA GLU A 57 43.72 15.23 -68.58
C GLU A 57 43.03 15.11 -67.21
N ASP A 58 43.52 14.23 -66.34
CA ASP A 58 42.99 14.04 -64.98
C ASP A 58 43.31 15.24 -64.08
N LYS A 59 44.49 15.85 -64.27
CA LYS A 59 44.89 17.07 -63.56
C LYS A 59 44.04 18.26 -63.96
N LYS A 60 43.84 18.47 -65.27
CA LYS A 60 42.96 19.53 -65.79
C LYS A 60 41.51 19.35 -65.35
N PHE A 61 41.02 18.12 -65.31
CA PHE A 61 39.68 17.79 -64.81
C PHE A 61 39.52 18.14 -63.32
N HIS A 62 40.49 17.78 -62.49
CA HIS A 62 40.47 18.06 -61.05
C HIS A 62 40.54 19.56 -60.75
N GLU A 63 41.46 20.28 -61.39
CA GLU A 63 41.62 21.74 -61.25
C GLU A 63 40.35 22.48 -61.67
N THR A 64 39.73 22.08 -62.79
CA THR A 64 38.46 22.64 -63.28
C THR A 64 37.32 22.39 -62.30
N LEU A 65 37.23 21.19 -61.71
CA LEU A 65 36.20 20.83 -60.75
C LEU A 65 36.35 21.60 -59.43
N GLU A 66 37.57 21.72 -58.92
CA GLU A 66 37.88 22.46 -57.70
C GLU A 66 37.60 23.96 -57.86
N GLN A 67 38.04 24.57 -58.96
CA GLN A 67 37.74 25.97 -59.27
C GLN A 67 36.24 26.23 -59.32
N ARG A 68 35.44 25.31 -59.88
CA ARG A 68 33.97 25.45 -59.93
C ARG A 68 33.34 25.33 -58.55
N LEU A 69 33.79 24.39 -57.72
CA LEU A 69 33.27 24.23 -56.37
C LEU A 69 33.58 25.45 -55.51
N LEU A 70 34.81 25.95 -55.55
CA LEU A 70 35.22 27.18 -54.86
C LEU A 70 34.40 28.39 -55.33
N VAL A 71 34.21 28.56 -56.65
CA VAL A 71 33.35 29.64 -57.18
C VAL A 71 31.90 29.51 -56.70
N THR A 72 31.35 28.29 -56.62
CA THR A 72 29.99 28.09 -56.10
C THR A 72 29.88 28.35 -54.60
N GLU A 73 30.88 27.97 -53.80
CA GLU A 73 30.94 28.25 -52.37
C GLU A 73 31.08 29.75 -52.12
N LEU A 74 31.96 30.44 -52.86
CA LEU A 74 32.12 31.89 -52.83
C LEU A 74 30.82 32.60 -53.25
N THR A 75 30.12 32.09 -54.27
CA THR A 75 28.82 32.64 -54.70
C THR A 75 27.73 32.43 -53.65
N HIS A 76 27.77 31.33 -52.91
CA HIS A 76 26.83 31.05 -51.81
C HIS A 76 27.13 31.92 -50.58
N LEU A 77 28.41 32.14 -50.25
CA LEU A 77 28.84 33.08 -49.21
C LEU A 77 28.49 34.53 -49.57
N LEU A 78 28.57 34.88 -50.87
CA LEU A 78 28.08 36.13 -51.46
C LEU A 78 26.56 36.07 -51.78
N GLY A 79 25.78 35.36 -50.95
CA GLY A 79 24.34 35.12 -51.12
C GLY A 79 23.52 36.40 -51.39
N PRO A 80 22.20 36.29 -51.64
CA PRO A 80 21.38 37.46 -51.87
C PRO A 80 21.33 38.27 -50.57
N SER A 81 22.20 39.27 -50.41
CA SER A 81 21.97 40.31 -49.43
C SER A 81 20.60 40.89 -49.76
N GLN A 82 19.62 40.52 -48.94
CA GLN A 82 18.51 41.42 -48.69
C GLN A 82 19.15 42.75 -48.32
N GLU A 83 18.77 43.78 -49.09
CA GLU A 83 19.01 45.19 -48.80
C GLU A 83 20.42 45.71 -49.15
N LYS A 84 20.52 46.15 -50.42
CA LYS A 84 21.09 47.40 -50.97
C LYS A 84 22.11 48.30 -50.21
N GLU A 85 22.56 48.04 -48.99
CA GLU A 85 23.29 49.08 -48.21
C GLU A 85 24.67 48.71 -47.68
N ILE A 86 25.18 47.49 -47.88
CA ILE A 86 26.56 47.16 -47.46
C ILE A 86 27.34 46.62 -48.65
N PRO A 87 28.37 47.35 -49.16
CA PRO A 87 29.26 46.78 -50.16
C PRO A 87 29.95 45.54 -49.58
N PRO A 88 30.11 44.45 -50.35
CA PRO A 88 30.80 43.26 -49.89
C PRO A 88 32.18 43.65 -49.35
N LEU A 89 32.63 43.04 -48.24
CA LEU A 89 33.84 43.38 -47.47
C LEU A 89 35.16 43.50 -48.27
N LEU A 90 35.16 43.10 -49.54
CA LEU A 90 36.29 43.12 -50.49
C LEU A 90 35.95 43.74 -51.86
N GLY A 91 34.76 44.31 -52.06
CA GLY A 91 34.34 44.88 -53.35
C GLY A 91 34.12 43.87 -54.48
N LEU A 92 34.16 42.57 -54.18
CA LEU A 92 33.96 41.48 -55.14
C LEU A 92 32.50 41.42 -55.58
N GLU A 93 32.26 41.69 -56.86
CA GLU A 93 30.95 41.54 -57.49
C GLU A 93 30.78 40.14 -58.09
N LYS A 94 29.52 39.74 -58.33
CA LYS A 94 29.23 38.46 -59.03
C LYS A 94 29.82 38.41 -60.44
N ALA A 95 30.15 39.56 -61.03
CA ALA A 95 30.84 39.67 -62.31
C ALA A 95 32.31 39.23 -62.23
N ASP A 96 33.02 39.56 -61.15
CA ASP A 96 34.44 39.21 -60.96
C ASP A 96 34.62 37.69 -60.77
N LEU A 97 33.62 37.02 -60.20
CA LEU A 97 33.58 35.57 -60.09
C LEU A 97 33.31 34.85 -61.42
N LEU A 98 32.71 35.54 -62.40
CA LEU A 98 32.53 34.99 -63.74
C LEU A 98 33.84 34.98 -64.54
N GLU A 99 34.79 35.85 -64.22
CA GLU A 99 36.13 35.84 -64.83
C GLU A 99 37.01 34.68 -64.33
N LEU A 100 36.75 34.19 -63.11
CA LEU A 100 37.41 33.01 -62.52
C LEU A 100 36.78 31.69 -62.99
N MET A 101 35.80 31.74 -63.90
CA MET A 101 35.24 30.52 -64.47
C MET A 101 36.20 29.87 -65.48
N PRO A 102 36.38 28.54 -65.41
CA PRO A 102 37.16 27.82 -66.42
C PRO A 102 36.52 27.96 -67.82
N PRO A 103 37.30 27.75 -68.89
CA PRO A 103 36.83 27.85 -70.28
C PRO A 103 35.57 27.00 -70.52
N SER A 104 34.65 27.49 -71.34
CA SER A 104 33.35 26.83 -71.58
C SER A 104 33.49 25.41 -72.15
N GLU A 105 34.54 25.14 -72.92
CA GLU A 105 34.83 23.83 -73.50
C GLU A 105 35.27 22.82 -72.42
N ASP A 106 36.17 23.23 -71.53
CA ASP A 106 36.64 22.41 -70.39
C ASP A 106 35.50 22.12 -69.41
N PHE A 107 34.59 23.08 -69.21
CA PHE A 107 33.39 22.89 -68.38
C PHE A 107 32.44 21.82 -68.94
N VAL A 108 32.21 21.78 -70.25
CA VAL A 108 31.32 20.79 -70.88
C VAL A 108 31.94 19.39 -70.82
N GLN A 109 33.25 19.29 -71.08
CA GLN A 109 33.99 18.02 -70.98
C GLN A 109 34.06 17.52 -69.54
N MET A 110 34.34 18.40 -68.57
CA MET A 110 34.30 18.09 -67.15
C MET A 110 32.91 17.63 -66.72
N LYS A 111 31.84 18.29 -67.17
CA LYS A 111 30.47 17.92 -66.79
C LYS A 111 30.09 16.52 -67.30
N ALA A 112 30.44 16.18 -68.54
CA ALA A 112 30.17 14.86 -69.10
C ALA A 112 30.95 13.77 -68.36
N ARG A 113 32.23 14.03 -68.03
CA ARG A 113 33.08 13.10 -67.28
C ARG A 113 32.63 12.94 -65.82
N LEU A 114 32.25 14.02 -65.16
CA LEU A 114 31.76 14.02 -63.78
C LEU A 114 30.49 13.17 -63.62
N GLN A 115 29.58 13.22 -64.60
CA GLN A 115 28.37 12.39 -64.59
C GLN A 115 28.71 10.89 -64.58
N LEU A 116 29.63 10.45 -65.43
CA LEU A 116 30.05 9.06 -65.51
C LEU A 116 30.77 8.60 -64.23
N GLU A 117 31.69 9.41 -63.70
CA GLU A 117 32.45 9.07 -62.50
C GLU A 117 31.56 9.01 -61.25
N VAL A 118 30.62 9.95 -61.09
CA VAL A 118 29.64 9.94 -59.99
C VAL A 118 28.73 8.71 -60.09
N GLU A 119 28.27 8.35 -61.29
CA GLU A 119 27.49 7.12 -61.50
C GLU A 119 28.28 5.86 -61.13
N GLU A 120 29.55 5.78 -61.49
CA GLU A 120 30.39 4.63 -61.18
C GLU A 120 30.65 4.50 -59.68
N GLN A 121 30.98 5.59 -58.99
CA GLN A 121 31.17 5.57 -57.53
C GLN A 121 29.87 5.22 -56.78
N LEU A 122 28.73 5.76 -57.23
CA LEU A 122 27.43 5.40 -56.66
C LEU A 122 27.13 3.90 -56.88
N LYS A 123 27.39 3.35 -58.07
CA LYS A 123 27.24 1.92 -58.33
C LYS A 123 28.12 1.08 -57.41
N ARG A 124 29.40 1.44 -57.25
CA ARG A 124 30.35 0.76 -56.35
C ARG A 124 29.83 0.76 -54.90
N LYS A 125 29.43 1.92 -54.37
CA LYS A 125 28.87 2.02 -53.01
C LYS A 125 27.60 1.21 -52.83
N CYS A 126 26.69 1.23 -53.82
CA CYS A 126 25.50 0.40 -53.81
C CYS A 126 25.84 -1.09 -53.79
N PHE A 127 26.85 -1.53 -54.53
CA PHE A 127 27.33 -2.91 -54.48
C PHE A 127 27.97 -3.25 -53.13
N THR A 128 28.76 -2.35 -52.53
CA THR A 128 29.30 -2.56 -51.18
C THR A 128 28.18 -2.70 -50.14
N LEU A 129 27.13 -1.87 -50.22
CA LEU A 129 25.97 -1.97 -49.34
C LEU A 129 25.21 -3.29 -49.55
N LEU A 130 25.10 -3.76 -50.80
CA LEU A 130 24.51 -5.06 -51.09
C LEU A 130 25.36 -6.19 -50.50
N CYS A 131 26.68 -6.18 -50.67
CA CYS A 131 27.57 -7.21 -50.12
C CYS A 131 27.58 -7.21 -48.59
N TYR A 132 27.38 -6.05 -47.95
CA TYR A 132 27.21 -5.97 -46.49
C TYR A 132 25.90 -6.64 -46.04
N HIS A 133 24.83 -6.47 -46.81
CA HIS A 133 23.53 -7.08 -46.51
C HIS A 133 23.50 -8.58 -46.80
N ASP A 134 24.05 -9.00 -47.94
CA ASP A 134 24.15 -10.40 -48.36
C ASP A 134 25.57 -10.69 -48.86
N PRO A 135 26.43 -11.30 -48.01
CA PRO A 135 27.81 -11.63 -48.36
C PRO A 135 27.93 -12.58 -49.55
N ASN A 136 26.88 -13.37 -49.85
CA ASN A 136 26.89 -14.30 -50.98
C ASN A 136 26.77 -13.58 -52.32
N SER A 137 26.33 -12.32 -52.32
CA SER A 137 26.17 -11.52 -53.53
C SER A 137 27.50 -11.03 -54.10
N ASP A 138 28.64 -11.23 -53.42
CA ASP A 138 29.94 -10.76 -53.92
C ASP A 138 30.41 -11.52 -55.18
N ALA A 139 30.02 -12.79 -55.32
CA ALA A 139 30.32 -13.61 -56.50
C ALA A 139 29.42 -13.32 -57.71
N ASP A 140 28.38 -12.49 -57.56
CA ASP A 140 27.42 -12.23 -58.63
C ASP A 140 27.97 -11.28 -59.70
N SER A 141 27.45 -11.43 -60.93
CA SER A 141 27.74 -10.49 -62.02
C SER A 141 27.21 -9.08 -61.68
N GLU A 142 27.83 -8.03 -62.23
CA GLU A 142 27.40 -6.64 -62.00
C GLU A 142 25.94 -6.38 -62.35
N THR A 143 25.41 -7.08 -63.36
CA THR A 143 24.00 -6.99 -63.77
C THR A 143 23.06 -7.57 -62.71
N LEU A 144 23.45 -8.68 -62.08
CA LEU A 144 22.70 -9.30 -60.97
C LEU A 144 22.81 -8.46 -59.70
N LYS A 145 24.00 -7.91 -59.39
CA LYS A 145 24.20 -6.97 -58.29
C LYS A 145 23.33 -5.72 -58.46
N ALA A 146 23.25 -5.15 -59.66
CA ALA A 146 22.40 -4.01 -59.95
C ALA A 146 20.91 -4.33 -59.74
N ALA A 147 20.43 -5.47 -60.27
CA ALA A 147 19.04 -5.91 -60.07
C ALA A 147 18.71 -6.14 -58.57
N LYS A 148 19.63 -6.73 -57.81
CA LYS A 148 19.47 -6.93 -56.36
C LYS A 148 19.48 -5.61 -55.59
N VAL A 149 20.34 -4.64 -55.94
CA VAL A 149 20.33 -3.29 -55.35
C VAL A 149 19.00 -2.59 -55.54
N TRP A 150 18.40 -2.68 -56.73
CA TRP A 150 17.08 -2.09 -56.99
C TRP A 150 16.00 -2.67 -56.07
N LYS A 151 16.07 -3.97 -55.77
CA LYS A 151 15.14 -4.64 -54.88
C LYS A 151 15.47 -4.46 -53.40
N LEU A 152 16.73 -4.17 -53.06
CA LEU A 152 17.22 -4.04 -51.68
C LEU A 152 16.44 -3.01 -50.86
N ALA A 153 16.07 -1.87 -51.47
CA ALA A 153 15.28 -0.85 -50.78
C ALA A 153 13.91 -1.38 -50.33
N GLU A 154 13.24 -2.19 -51.15
CA GLU A 154 11.95 -2.79 -50.81
C GLU A 154 12.10 -3.87 -49.74
N VAL A 155 13.16 -4.69 -49.83
CA VAL A 155 13.47 -5.73 -48.83
C VAL A 155 13.73 -5.09 -47.46
N LEU A 156 14.58 -4.06 -47.40
CA LEU A 156 14.90 -3.35 -46.15
C LEU A 156 13.67 -2.69 -45.52
N VAL A 157 12.77 -2.13 -46.33
CA VAL A 157 11.49 -1.59 -45.83
C VAL A 157 10.62 -2.71 -45.27
N GLY A 158 10.55 -3.86 -45.94
CA GLY A 158 9.83 -5.04 -45.47
C GLY A 158 10.39 -5.58 -44.15
N GLU A 159 11.70 -5.77 -44.05
CA GLU A 159 12.38 -6.23 -42.84
C GLU A 159 12.20 -5.26 -41.67
N LYS A 160 12.31 -3.95 -41.94
CA LYS A 160 12.04 -2.93 -40.92
C LYS A 160 10.60 -3.02 -40.40
N GLN A 161 9.64 -3.23 -41.29
CA GLN A 161 8.24 -3.39 -40.89
C GLN A 161 8.04 -4.67 -40.06
N GLN A 162 8.59 -5.80 -40.51
CA GLN A 162 8.55 -7.06 -39.75
C GLN A 162 9.18 -6.94 -38.36
N CYS A 163 10.33 -6.26 -38.25
CA CYS A 163 10.97 -6.00 -36.98
C CYS A 163 10.09 -5.14 -36.06
N GLN A 164 9.42 -4.12 -36.62
CA GLN A 164 8.50 -3.28 -35.87
C GLN A 164 7.26 -4.05 -35.40
N ASP A 165 6.71 -4.92 -36.25
CA ASP A 165 5.56 -5.76 -35.92
C ASP A 165 5.92 -6.79 -34.85
N ALA A 166 7.08 -7.44 -34.97
CA ALA A 166 7.60 -8.35 -33.94
C ALA A 166 7.82 -7.64 -32.61
N LYS A 167 8.34 -6.40 -32.62
CA LYS A 167 8.48 -5.58 -31.42
C LYS A 167 7.13 -5.23 -30.78
N ASN A 168 6.11 -4.98 -31.59
CA ASN A 168 4.76 -4.72 -31.10
C ASN A 168 4.15 -5.99 -30.47
N GLN A 169 4.27 -7.13 -31.14
CA GLN A 169 3.84 -8.43 -30.61
C GLN A 169 4.54 -8.78 -29.29
N GLN A 170 5.84 -8.52 -29.18
CA GLN A 170 6.59 -8.73 -27.94
C GLN A 170 6.03 -7.89 -26.79
N LYS A 171 5.68 -6.63 -27.04
CA LYS A 171 5.05 -5.76 -26.03
C LYS A 171 3.69 -6.30 -25.58
N GLU A 172 2.86 -6.77 -26.52
CA GLU A 172 1.57 -7.36 -26.20
C GLU A 172 1.71 -8.64 -25.36
N GLN A 173 2.65 -9.52 -25.72
CA GLN A 173 2.96 -10.73 -24.96
C GLN A 173 3.45 -10.41 -23.55
N LEU A 174 4.28 -9.37 -23.39
CA LEU A 174 4.76 -8.92 -22.08
C LEU A 174 3.58 -8.47 -21.20
N VAL A 175 2.67 -7.65 -21.72
CA VAL A 175 1.47 -7.23 -20.99
C VAL A 175 0.58 -8.42 -20.61
N LEU A 176 0.41 -9.40 -21.50
CA LEU A 176 -0.33 -10.62 -21.18
C LEU A 176 0.35 -11.45 -20.09
N LEU A 177 1.68 -11.53 -20.10
CA LEU A 177 2.46 -12.21 -19.08
C LEU A 177 2.35 -11.52 -17.73
N GLU A 178 2.44 -10.19 -17.69
CA GLU A 178 2.20 -9.40 -16.48
C GLU A 178 0.80 -9.65 -15.91
N LYS A 179 -0.24 -9.60 -16.75
CA LYS A 179 -1.62 -9.92 -16.32
C LYS A 179 -1.74 -11.32 -15.73
N LYS A 180 -1.13 -12.33 -16.36
CA LYS A 180 -1.11 -13.71 -15.83
C LYS A 180 -0.35 -13.81 -14.51
N SER A 181 0.79 -13.14 -14.39
CA SER A 181 1.58 -13.14 -13.16
C SER A 181 0.81 -12.52 -11.98
N ALA A 182 0.07 -11.44 -12.24
CA ALA A 182 -0.77 -10.77 -11.25
C ALA A 182 -1.95 -11.67 -10.81
N THR A 183 -2.61 -12.35 -11.75
CA THR A 183 -3.72 -13.26 -11.41
C THR A 183 -3.24 -14.45 -10.60
N TYR A 184 -2.12 -15.09 -10.96
CA TYR A 184 -1.54 -16.18 -10.16
C TYR A 184 -1.18 -15.73 -8.74
N SER A 185 -0.57 -14.56 -8.61
CA SER A 185 -0.23 -13.98 -7.30
C SER A 185 -1.47 -13.72 -6.45
N GLN A 186 -2.54 -13.19 -7.06
CA GLN A 186 -3.81 -12.96 -6.37
C GLN A 186 -4.47 -14.27 -5.91
N VAL A 187 -4.45 -15.32 -6.74
CA VAL A 187 -4.99 -16.63 -6.37
C VAL A 187 -4.19 -17.23 -5.20
N LEU A 188 -2.86 -17.14 -5.24
CA LEU A 188 -2.00 -17.60 -4.15
C LEU A 188 -2.29 -16.86 -2.84
N LEU A 189 -2.44 -15.54 -2.88
CA LEU A 189 -2.83 -14.74 -1.70
C LEU A 189 -4.20 -15.17 -1.16
N ARG A 190 -5.17 -15.45 -2.03
CA ARG A 190 -6.49 -15.94 -1.62
C ARG A 190 -6.40 -17.32 -0.96
N CYS A 191 -5.59 -18.23 -1.49
CA CYS A 191 -5.35 -19.54 -0.88
C CYS A 191 -4.70 -19.41 0.50
N LEU A 192 -3.70 -18.53 0.65
CA LEU A 192 -3.06 -18.25 1.93
C LEU A 192 -4.06 -17.69 2.96
N ALA A 193 -4.91 -16.74 2.55
CA ALA A 193 -5.95 -16.18 3.44
C ALA A 193 -6.96 -17.25 3.89
N LEU A 194 -7.36 -18.15 2.99
CA LEU A 194 -8.24 -19.28 3.33
C LEU A 194 -7.57 -20.24 4.32
N LEU A 195 -6.31 -20.60 4.11
CA LEU A 195 -5.55 -21.45 5.03
C LEU A 195 -5.37 -20.80 6.40
N GLN A 196 -5.07 -19.49 6.45
CA GLN A 196 -4.98 -18.75 7.70
C GLN A 196 -6.31 -18.75 8.46
N ARG A 197 -7.42 -18.52 7.77
CA ARG A 197 -8.76 -18.57 8.36
C ARG A 197 -9.09 -19.94 8.92
N LEU A 198 -8.84 -21.01 8.15
CA LEU A 198 -9.05 -22.38 8.63
C LEU A 198 -8.19 -22.67 9.86
N LEU A 199 -6.92 -22.26 9.86
CA LEU A 199 -6.03 -22.46 10.99
C LEU A 199 -6.52 -21.71 12.23
N GLN A 200 -7.00 -20.47 12.08
CA GLN A 200 -7.59 -19.69 13.18
C GLN A 200 -8.88 -20.35 13.71
N GLU A 201 -9.79 -20.76 12.82
CA GLU A 201 -11.05 -21.40 13.21
C GLU A 201 -10.80 -22.73 13.94
N HIS A 202 -9.87 -23.56 13.45
CA HIS A 202 -9.51 -24.81 14.11
C HIS A 202 -8.82 -24.58 15.46
N ARG A 203 -7.86 -23.64 15.54
CA ARG A 203 -7.19 -23.33 16.82
C ARG A 203 -8.17 -22.80 17.85
N LEU A 204 -9.08 -21.91 17.48
CA LEU A 204 -10.10 -21.37 18.38
C LEU A 204 -11.08 -22.46 18.83
N LYS A 205 -11.54 -23.33 17.92
CA LYS A 205 -12.43 -24.45 18.27
C LYS A 205 -11.75 -25.41 19.25
N THR A 206 -10.56 -25.90 18.94
CA THR A 206 -9.82 -26.81 19.83
C THR A 206 -9.54 -26.17 21.19
N GLN A 207 -9.16 -24.89 21.23
CA GLN A 207 -8.95 -24.18 22.49
C GLN A 207 -10.25 -24.10 23.31
N SER A 208 -11.37 -23.72 22.68
CA SER A 208 -12.67 -23.64 23.36
C SER A 208 -13.15 -24.99 23.91
N GLU A 209 -12.88 -26.08 23.20
CA GLU A 209 -13.21 -27.44 23.64
C GLU A 209 -12.35 -27.85 24.85
N LEU A 210 -11.04 -27.55 24.82
CA LEU A 210 -10.14 -27.79 25.95
C LEU A 210 -10.55 -26.97 27.18
N ASP A 211 -10.85 -25.68 27.00
CA ASP A 211 -11.29 -24.79 28.08
C ASP A 211 -12.59 -25.30 28.71
N ARG A 212 -13.53 -25.78 27.89
CA ARG A 212 -14.79 -26.39 28.36
C ARG A 212 -14.53 -27.65 29.20
N ILE A 213 -13.65 -28.55 28.74
CA ILE A 213 -13.31 -29.77 29.48
C ILE A 213 -12.61 -29.42 30.80
N ASN A 214 -11.69 -28.46 30.79
CA ASN A 214 -10.99 -28.00 31.98
C ASN A 214 -11.94 -27.38 33.01
N ALA A 215 -12.90 -26.55 32.56
CA ALA A 215 -13.92 -25.98 33.44
C ALA A 215 -14.76 -27.08 34.10
N GLN A 216 -15.24 -28.06 33.33
CA GLN A 216 -16.00 -29.21 33.86
C GLN A 216 -15.18 -30.04 34.85
N TYR A 217 -13.91 -30.29 34.55
CA TYR A 217 -13.01 -31.00 35.45
C TYR A 217 -12.84 -30.25 36.79
N LEU A 218 -12.63 -28.94 36.74
CA LEU A 218 -12.51 -28.10 37.93
C LEU A 218 -13.82 -28.03 38.73
N GLU A 219 -14.96 -27.95 38.05
CA GLU A 219 -16.28 -27.98 38.70
C GLU A 219 -16.51 -29.28 39.46
N ILE A 220 -16.21 -30.43 38.84
CA ILE A 220 -16.30 -31.74 39.48
C ILE A 220 -15.33 -31.81 40.67
N LYS A 221 -14.10 -31.31 40.51
CA LYS A 221 -13.10 -31.30 41.59
C LYS A 221 -13.52 -30.43 42.77
N CYS A 222 -14.09 -29.25 42.51
CA CYS A 222 -14.65 -28.37 43.52
C CYS A 222 -15.83 -29.04 44.23
N SER A 223 -16.75 -29.65 43.49
CA SER A 223 -17.90 -30.38 44.06
C SER A 223 -17.44 -31.52 44.97
N ALA A 224 -16.44 -32.29 44.54
CA ALA A 224 -15.84 -33.35 45.36
C ALA A 224 -15.17 -32.78 46.62
N MET A 225 -14.52 -31.62 46.53
CA MET A 225 -13.90 -30.97 47.69
C MET A 225 -14.94 -30.46 48.68
N ILE A 226 -16.04 -29.88 48.22
CA ILE A 226 -17.17 -29.46 49.07
C ILE A 226 -17.76 -30.67 49.81
N LEU A 227 -17.96 -31.79 49.11
CA LEU A 227 -18.43 -33.03 49.73
C LEU A 227 -17.46 -33.55 50.79
N LYS A 228 -16.14 -33.50 50.52
CA LYS A 228 -15.11 -33.86 51.51
C LYS A 228 -15.16 -32.95 52.75
N LEU A 229 -15.25 -31.63 52.55
CA LEU A 229 -15.37 -30.69 53.67
C LEU A 229 -16.62 -30.98 54.51
N ARG A 230 -17.76 -31.25 53.86
CA ARG A 230 -19.00 -31.58 54.57
C ARG A 230 -18.89 -32.91 55.32
N MET A 231 -18.18 -33.88 54.76
CA MET A 231 -17.93 -35.17 55.43
C MET A 231 -17.08 -34.99 56.69
N GLU A 232 -16.01 -34.18 56.63
CA GLU A 232 -15.20 -33.87 57.80
C GLU A 232 -15.98 -33.07 58.85
N GLU A 233 -16.82 -32.12 58.44
CA GLU A 233 -17.72 -31.39 59.35
C GLU A 233 -18.66 -32.35 60.11
N LEU A 234 -19.32 -33.27 59.40
CA LEU A 234 -20.19 -34.27 60.01
C LEU A 234 -19.43 -35.22 60.93
N LYS A 235 -18.20 -35.58 60.57
CA LYS A 235 -17.32 -36.39 61.42
C LYS A 235 -17.00 -35.68 62.73
N ILE A 236 -16.59 -34.41 62.68
CA ILE A 236 -16.34 -33.59 63.87
C ILE A 236 -17.61 -33.50 64.75
N LEU A 237 -18.78 -33.29 64.14
CA LEU A 237 -20.04 -33.25 64.88
C LEU A 237 -20.37 -34.58 65.56
N SER A 238 -20.21 -35.71 64.86
CA SER A 238 -20.43 -37.05 65.44
C SER A 238 -19.44 -37.37 66.56
N ASP A 239 -18.18 -36.98 66.42
CA ASP A 239 -17.13 -37.21 67.42
C ASP A 239 -17.34 -36.32 68.66
N THR A 240 -17.83 -35.08 68.47
CA THR A 240 -18.10 -34.13 69.55
C THR A 240 -19.37 -34.51 70.31
N TYR A 241 -20.45 -34.80 69.60
CA TYR A 241 -21.79 -35.09 70.12
C TYR A 241 -22.10 -36.58 70.02
N THR A 242 -21.38 -37.39 70.79
CA THR A 242 -21.74 -38.82 70.93
C THR A 242 -23.12 -38.96 71.59
N ALA A 243 -23.82 -40.06 71.29
CA ALA A 243 -25.17 -40.30 71.80
C ALA A 243 -25.25 -40.15 73.32
N GLU A 244 -24.25 -40.70 74.04
CA GLU A 244 -24.13 -40.56 75.50
C GLU A 244 -24.03 -39.09 75.95
N LYS A 245 -23.17 -38.29 75.32
CA LYS A 245 -23.02 -36.86 75.66
C LYS A 245 -24.31 -36.08 75.37
N VAL A 246 -25.01 -36.42 74.28
CA VAL A 246 -26.30 -35.80 73.94
C VAL A 246 -27.37 -36.14 74.97
N GLU A 247 -27.48 -37.40 75.40
CA GLU A 247 -28.43 -37.79 76.45
C GLU A 247 -28.10 -37.12 77.79
N VAL A 248 -26.81 -37.00 78.15
CA VAL A 248 -26.40 -36.25 79.35
C VAL A 248 -26.79 -34.77 79.22
N HIS A 249 -26.55 -34.13 78.08
CA HIS A 249 -26.98 -32.75 77.83
C HIS A 249 -28.51 -32.60 77.88
N ARG A 250 -29.29 -33.59 77.42
CA ARG A 250 -30.75 -33.60 77.59
C ARG A 250 -31.14 -33.69 79.06
N LEU A 251 -30.55 -34.60 79.82
CA LEU A 251 -30.84 -34.72 81.25
C LEU A 251 -30.51 -33.43 82.02
N ILE A 252 -29.38 -32.79 81.71
CA ILE A 252 -29.00 -31.50 82.31
C ILE A 252 -30.04 -30.44 81.95
N ARG A 253 -30.45 -30.36 80.67
CA ARG A 253 -31.48 -29.42 80.21
C ARG A 253 -32.80 -29.64 80.93
N ASP A 254 -33.30 -30.87 80.99
CA ASP A 254 -34.57 -31.20 81.63
C ASP A 254 -34.55 -30.88 83.13
N ARG A 255 -33.42 -31.12 83.81
CA ARG A 255 -33.23 -30.73 85.22
C ARG A 255 -33.23 -29.21 85.40
N LEU A 256 -32.52 -28.47 84.55
CA LEU A 256 -32.49 -27.01 84.60
C LEU A 256 -33.87 -26.42 84.30
N GLU A 257 -34.56 -26.92 83.29
CA GLU A 257 -35.94 -26.51 82.97
C GLU A 257 -36.90 -26.82 84.13
N GLY A 258 -36.76 -27.98 84.76
CA GLY A 258 -37.53 -28.33 85.97
C GLY A 258 -37.25 -27.38 87.14
N ALA A 259 -35.98 -27.04 87.38
CA ALA A 259 -35.58 -26.09 88.42
C ALA A 259 -36.12 -24.68 88.14
N ILE A 260 -36.07 -24.22 86.88
CA ILE A 260 -36.64 -22.94 86.46
C ILE A 260 -38.14 -22.92 86.74
N ARG A 261 -38.89 -23.95 86.34
CA ARG A 261 -40.34 -24.02 86.58
C ARG A 261 -40.70 -24.02 88.07
N LEU A 262 -39.94 -24.75 88.91
CA LEU A 262 -40.12 -24.73 90.36
C LEU A 262 -39.90 -23.32 90.92
N GLN A 263 -38.83 -22.65 90.48
CA GLN A 263 -38.50 -21.31 90.95
C GLN A 263 -39.52 -20.27 90.46
N GLU A 264 -40.05 -20.41 89.25
CA GLU A 264 -41.16 -19.59 88.75
C GLU A 264 -42.43 -19.81 89.57
N GLN A 265 -42.75 -21.06 89.93
CA GLN A 265 -43.89 -21.37 90.79
C GLN A 265 -43.73 -20.77 92.18
N ASP A 266 -42.55 -20.86 92.78
CA ASP A 266 -42.28 -20.29 94.10
C ASP A 266 -42.25 -18.75 94.08
N MET A 267 -41.78 -18.16 92.98
CA MET A 267 -41.91 -16.72 92.73
C MET A 267 -43.39 -16.31 92.68
N GLU A 268 -44.22 -17.06 91.97
CA GLU A 268 -45.65 -16.79 91.85
C GLU A 268 -46.38 -16.94 93.19
N LYS A 269 -46.08 -18.00 93.97
CA LYS A 269 -46.60 -18.14 95.34
C LYS A 269 -46.18 -16.96 96.21
N SER A 270 -44.92 -16.54 96.12
CA SER A 270 -44.42 -15.39 96.90
C SER A 270 -45.13 -14.10 96.50
N ARG A 271 -45.42 -13.89 95.21
CA ARG A 271 -46.24 -12.77 94.72
C ARG A 271 -47.67 -12.82 95.26
N GLN A 272 -48.29 -13.99 95.28
CA GLN A 272 -49.63 -14.17 95.84
C GLN A 272 -49.66 -13.84 97.33
N VAL A 273 -48.67 -14.31 98.09
CA VAL A 273 -48.53 -13.98 99.52
C VAL A 273 -48.33 -12.47 99.70
N LEU A 274 -47.47 -11.84 98.92
CA LEU A 274 -47.27 -10.39 98.97
C LEU A 274 -48.58 -9.64 98.73
N ASN A 275 -49.34 -10.03 97.72
CA ASN A 275 -50.65 -9.45 97.41
C ASN A 275 -51.65 -9.63 98.58
N THR A 276 -51.67 -10.80 99.24
CA THR A 276 -52.52 -10.96 100.43
C THR A 276 -52.13 -10.01 101.56
N TYR A 277 -50.83 -9.77 101.79
CA TYR A 277 -50.37 -8.77 102.76
C TYR A 277 -50.72 -7.34 102.34
N GLU A 278 -50.67 -7.00 101.05
CA GLU A 278 -51.11 -5.70 100.55
C GLU A 278 -52.61 -5.47 100.82
N VAL A 279 -53.46 -6.47 100.57
CA VAL A 279 -54.91 -6.40 100.85
C VAL A 279 -55.19 -6.28 102.36
N LEU A 280 -54.50 -7.07 103.19
CA LEU A 280 -54.59 -6.97 104.66
C LEU A 280 -54.06 -5.63 105.18
N GLY A 281 -53.09 -5.01 104.51
CA GLY A 281 -52.52 -3.72 104.88
C GLY A 281 -53.57 -2.62 105.01
N GLU A 282 -54.56 -2.58 104.12
CA GLU A 282 -55.67 -1.62 104.22
C GLU A 282 -56.56 -1.86 105.45
N GLU A 283 -56.79 -3.12 105.83
CA GLU A 283 -57.55 -3.47 107.03
C GLU A 283 -56.77 -3.14 108.30
N PHE A 284 -55.46 -3.41 108.32
CA PHE A 284 -54.56 -2.99 109.41
C PHE A 284 -54.52 -1.47 109.55
N ASP A 285 -54.46 -0.72 108.45
CA ASP A 285 -54.50 0.75 108.48
C ASP A 285 -55.84 1.29 109.03
N ARG A 286 -56.97 0.63 108.72
CA ARG A 286 -58.27 0.97 109.34
C ARG A 286 -58.26 0.69 110.84
N LEU A 287 -57.77 -0.48 111.24
CA LEU A 287 -57.67 -0.86 112.66
C LEU A 287 -56.76 0.09 113.44
N VAL A 288 -55.64 0.52 112.84
CA VAL A 288 -54.72 1.50 113.43
C VAL A 288 -55.43 2.85 113.57
N LYS A 289 -56.19 3.30 112.56
CA LYS A 289 -56.99 4.53 112.64
C LYS A 289 -58.03 4.45 113.77
N GLU A 290 -58.79 3.36 113.85
CA GLU A 290 -59.76 3.13 114.93
C GLU A 290 -59.10 3.12 116.31
N TYR A 291 -57.95 2.44 116.45
CA TYR A 291 -57.18 2.42 117.69
C TYR A 291 -56.66 3.83 118.07
N THR A 292 -56.17 4.62 117.11
CA THR A 292 -55.77 6.01 117.39
C THR A 292 -56.93 6.90 117.81
N GLN A 293 -58.11 6.74 117.19
CA GLN A 293 -59.31 7.47 117.61
C GLN A 293 -59.76 7.07 119.02
N LEU A 294 -59.75 5.77 119.33
CA LEU A 294 -60.01 5.26 120.68
C LEU A 294 -59.00 5.78 121.69
N LYS A 295 -57.71 5.82 121.35
CA LYS A 295 -56.65 6.36 122.22
C LYS A 295 -56.87 7.84 122.49
N GLN A 296 -57.15 8.65 121.47
CA GLN A 296 -57.47 10.07 121.60
C GLN A 296 -58.74 10.30 122.43
N ALA A 297 -59.80 9.50 122.22
CA ALA A 297 -61.01 9.56 123.02
C ALA A 297 -60.76 9.18 124.49
N THR A 298 -59.86 8.22 124.73
CA THR A 298 -59.47 7.80 126.09
C THR A 298 -58.62 8.88 126.78
N GLU A 299 -57.71 9.53 126.06
CA GLU A 299 -56.93 10.68 126.54
C GLU A 299 -57.84 11.90 126.81
N ASN A 300 -58.81 12.19 125.95
CA ASN A 300 -59.80 13.25 126.17
C ASN A 300 -60.70 12.96 127.37
N LYS A 301 -61.17 11.73 127.55
CA LYS A 301 -61.90 11.33 128.77
C LYS A 301 -61.03 11.42 130.02
N ARG A 302 -59.74 11.07 129.92
CA ARG A 302 -58.78 11.20 131.01
C ARG A 302 -58.49 12.67 131.34
N TRP A 303 -58.40 13.54 130.33
CA TRP A 303 -58.29 14.99 130.49
C TRP A 303 -59.55 15.59 131.12
N ALA A 304 -60.74 15.19 130.66
CA ALA A 304 -62.02 15.61 131.25
C ALA A 304 -62.12 15.18 132.72
N LEU A 305 -61.71 13.96 133.07
CA LEU A 305 -61.65 13.50 134.46
C LEU A 305 -60.65 14.31 135.31
N GLN A 306 -59.54 14.78 134.72
CA GLN A 306 -58.58 15.65 135.42
C GLN A 306 -59.11 17.07 135.63
N GLU A 307 -59.92 17.61 134.70
CA GLU A 307 -60.56 18.93 134.89
C GLU A 307 -61.79 18.88 135.81
N PHE A 308 -62.58 17.80 135.77
CA PHE A 308 -63.65 17.60 136.75
C PHE A 308 -63.11 17.46 138.18
N ASN A 309 -61.91 16.89 138.37
CA ASN A 309 -61.25 16.85 139.67
C ASN A 309 -60.71 18.21 140.15
N LYS A 310 -60.59 19.21 139.28
CA LYS A 310 -60.14 20.57 139.64
C LYS A 310 -61.29 21.54 139.93
N ALA A 311 -62.52 21.24 139.48
CA ALA A 311 -63.67 22.14 139.57
C ALA A 311 -64.59 21.95 140.80
N TYR A 312 -64.15 21.20 141.83
CA TYR A 312 -64.84 21.09 143.13
C TYR A 312 -63.95 21.46 144.34
N HIS A 313 -62.97 22.34 144.12
CA HIS A 313 -62.35 23.15 145.18
C HIS A 313 -62.75 24.61 145.05
#